data_AF-A0A0L8MWX3-F1
#
_entry.id   AF-A0A0L8MWX3-F1
#
_cell.length_a   1.000
_cell.length_b   1.000
_cell.length_c   1.000
_cell.angle_alpha   90.00
_cell.angle_beta   90.00
_cell.angle_gamma   90.00
#
_symmetry.space_group_name_H-M   'P 1'
#
loop_
_entity.id
_entity.type
_entity.pdbx_description
1 polymer ?
#
loop_
_entity_poly.entity_id
_entity_poly.type
_entity_poly.pdbx_seq_one_letter_code
_entity_poly.pdbx_strand_id
1 'polypeptide(L)'
;MQVLFFPESDEVDVSGDATELAGLALVLLTGQGASETTTSTEAGFGGTALASIEVVGTDGPGVRIAVDPARGALVIEGDRAGLAALADDLRGVAEMDDGGQRHIEYYPDHHYLAADSQPIVVNSPHGGMPLRSAD
;
A
#
# COMPACT_ATOMS: atom_id res chain seq x y z
N MET A 1 4.82 8.96 6.11
CA MET A 1 4.16 7.69 5.72
C MET A 1 4.73 6.60 6.59
N GLN A 2 3.86 5.74 7.11
CA GLN A 2 4.18 4.59 7.93
C GLN A 2 3.67 3.33 7.23
N VAL A 3 4.45 2.26 7.35
CA VAL A 3 4.07 0.93 6.85
C VAL A 3 4.27 -0.06 7.99
N LEU A 4 3.22 -0.78 8.35
CA LEU A 4 3.23 -1.79 9.40
C LEU A 4 2.88 -3.15 8.79
N PHE A 5 3.68 -4.17 9.08
CA PHE A 5 3.38 -5.56 8.75
C PHE A 5 2.87 -6.30 9.99
N PHE A 6 1.76 -7.01 9.86
CA PHE A 6 1.15 -7.81 10.92
C PHE A 6 1.34 -9.30 10.61
N PRO A 7 2.34 -9.99 11.20
CA PRO A 7 2.67 -11.37 10.84
C PRO A 7 1.58 -12.40 11.16
N GLU A 8 0.68 -12.10 12.10
CA GLU A 8 -0.40 -13.02 12.49
C GLU A 8 -1.54 -13.06 11.46
N SER A 9 -1.84 -11.92 10.83
CA SER A 9 -2.86 -11.81 9.77
C SER A 9 -2.26 -11.81 8.36
N ASP A 10 -0.94 -11.71 8.26
CA ASP A 10 -0.22 -11.57 7.00
C ASP A 10 -0.71 -10.31 6.23
N GLU A 11 -0.97 -9.22 6.94
CA GLU A 11 -1.53 -7.97 6.39
C GLU A 11 -0.52 -6.83 6.51
N VAL A 12 -0.53 -5.91 5.54
CA VAL A 12 0.27 -4.68 5.59
C VAL A 12 -0.63 -3.46 5.65
N ASP A 13 -0.48 -2.68 6.71
CA ASP A 13 -1.09 -1.35 6.80
C ASP A 13 -0.15 -0.30 6.20
N VAL A 14 -0.71 0.53 5.33
CA VAL A 14 -0.06 1.73 4.78
C VAL A 14 -0.86 2.94 5.22
N SER A 15 -0.19 3.91 5.84
CA SER A 15 -0.80 5.17 6.26
C SER A 15 0.13 6.34 5.97
N GLY A 16 -0.44 7.48 5.59
CA GLY A 16 0.31 8.69 5.26
C GLY A 16 -0.63 9.82 4.92
N ASP A 17 -0.08 11.02 4.77
CA ASP A 17 -0.86 12.14 4.26
C ASP A 17 -1.12 12.03 2.74
N ALA A 18 -1.97 12.90 2.21
CA ALA A 18 -2.34 12.89 0.79
C ALA A 18 -1.13 13.08 -0.14
N THR A 19 -0.14 13.88 0.27
CA THR A 19 1.07 14.13 -0.51
C THR A 19 1.95 12.89 -0.56
N GLU A 20 2.08 12.18 0.56
CA GLU A 20 2.88 10.97 0.65
C GLU A 20 2.28 9.82 -0.16
N LEU A 21 0.95 9.62 -0.07
CA LEU A 21 0.25 8.61 -0.88
C LEU A 21 0.31 8.93 -2.38
N ALA A 22 0.13 10.20 -2.75
CA ALA A 22 0.30 10.64 -4.13
C ALA A 22 1.75 10.47 -4.62
N GLY A 23 2.73 10.70 -3.75
CA GLY A 23 4.15 10.46 -4.01
C GLY A 23 4.44 8.99 -4.32
N LEU A 24 3.90 8.07 -3.50
CA LEU A 24 4.03 6.64 -3.75
C LEU A 24 3.35 6.23 -5.06
N ALA A 25 2.17 6.76 -5.36
CA ALA A 25 1.50 6.54 -6.64
C ALA A 25 2.35 6.97 -7.85
N LEU A 26 3.14 8.06 -7.72
CA LEU A 26 4.08 8.46 -8.76
C LEU A 26 5.24 7.47 -8.91
N VAL A 27 5.79 6.93 -7.83
CA VAL A 27 6.84 5.90 -7.88
C VAL A 27 6.35 4.61 -8.54
N LEU A 28 5.07 4.24 -8.31
CA LEU A 28 4.45 3.13 -9.03
C LEU A 28 4.37 3.40 -10.54
N LEU A 29 3.99 4.62 -10.94
CA LEU A 29 3.92 4.99 -12.36
C LEU A 29 5.29 5.06 -13.05
N THR A 30 6.36 5.37 -12.33
CA THR A 30 7.72 5.28 -12.91
C THR A 30 8.14 3.82 -13.10
N GLY A 31 7.50 2.89 -12.39
CA GLY A 31 7.81 1.47 -12.42
C GLY A 31 9.13 1.15 -11.73
N GLN A 32 9.75 2.10 -11.03
CA GLN A 32 10.98 1.85 -10.28
C GLN A 32 11.20 2.96 -9.26
N GLY A 33 11.66 2.58 -8.07
CA GLY A 33 12.13 3.51 -7.05
C GLY A 33 11.99 2.95 -5.65
N ALA A 34 12.35 3.77 -4.67
CA ALA A 34 12.14 3.46 -3.26
C ALA A 34 11.60 4.69 -2.54
N SER A 35 10.78 4.46 -1.52
CA SER A 35 10.31 5.48 -0.58
C SER A 35 10.68 5.05 0.83
N GLU A 36 11.34 5.93 1.56
CA GLU A 36 11.61 5.70 2.99
C GLU A 36 10.31 5.85 3.78
N THR A 37 10.17 5.04 4.82
CA THR A 37 9.00 5.07 5.72
C THR A 37 9.43 5.46 7.12
N THR A 38 8.46 5.91 7.91
CA THR A 38 8.71 6.25 9.31
C THR A 38 8.71 4.98 10.16
N THR A 39 9.87 4.61 10.67
CA THR A 39 10.05 3.50 11.62
C THR A 39 9.87 4.01 13.05
N SER A 40 8.64 4.33 13.45
CA SER A 40 8.37 4.74 14.83
C SER A 40 8.40 3.50 15.75
N THR A 41 9.07 3.59 16.90
CA THR A 41 9.22 2.48 17.87
C THR A 41 7.95 2.22 18.69
N GLU A 42 6.98 3.13 18.62
CA GLU A 42 5.62 2.95 19.13
C GLU A 42 4.82 2.15 18.11
N ALA A 43 5.28 0.94 17.76
CA ALA A 43 4.63 0.14 16.76
C ALA A 43 3.23 -0.22 17.26
N GLY A 44 2.22 0.45 16.69
CA GLY A 44 0.83 0.33 17.09
C GLY A 44 0.41 -1.13 17.13
N PHE A 45 -0.13 -1.56 18.26
CA PHE A 45 -0.91 -2.80 18.40
C PHE A 45 -0.30 -4.08 17.78
N GLY A 46 1.03 -4.27 17.88
CA GLY A 46 1.67 -5.54 17.50
C GLY A 46 2.15 -5.64 16.05
N GLY A 47 2.06 -4.57 15.26
CA GLY A 47 2.65 -4.51 13.93
C GLY A 47 4.18 -4.33 13.97
N THR A 48 4.88 -4.79 12.93
CA THR A 48 6.31 -4.54 12.71
C THR A 48 6.47 -3.40 11.69
N ALA A 49 7.10 -2.30 12.10
CA ALA A 49 7.33 -1.19 11.17
C ALA A 49 8.36 -1.58 10.10
N LEU A 50 7.97 -1.44 8.83
CA LEU A 50 8.88 -1.53 7.69
C LEU A 50 9.56 -0.18 7.48
N ALA A 51 10.80 -0.20 6.99
CA ALA A 51 11.68 0.95 6.79
C ALA A 51 11.63 1.53 5.37
N SER A 52 11.11 0.77 4.40
CA SER A 52 11.00 1.23 3.02
C SER A 52 9.86 0.55 2.27
N ILE A 53 9.45 1.20 1.18
CA ILE A 53 8.69 0.60 0.08
C ILE A 53 9.59 0.63 -1.15
N GLU A 54 9.75 -0.50 -1.82
CA GLU A 54 10.53 -0.65 -3.04
C GLU A 54 9.62 -1.04 -4.19
N VAL A 55 9.75 -0.34 -5.32
CA VAL A 55 9.00 -0.62 -6.54
C VAL A 55 9.95 -1.11 -7.62
N VAL A 56 9.61 -2.25 -8.23
CA VAL A 56 10.41 -2.87 -9.30
C VAL A 56 9.49 -3.26 -10.46
N GLY A 57 9.69 -2.63 -11.61
CA GLY A 57 8.98 -2.95 -12.84
C GLY A 57 9.43 -4.31 -13.37
N THR A 58 8.47 -5.14 -13.76
CA THR A 58 8.72 -6.46 -14.34
C THR A 58 7.90 -6.64 -15.62
N ASP A 59 8.24 -7.65 -16.42
CA ASP A 59 7.50 -7.99 -17.65
C ASP A 59 6.31 -8.95 -17.39
N GLY A 60 6.09 -9.35 -16.13
CA GLY A 60 5.08 -10.35 -15.73
C GLY A 60 3.71 -9.73 -15.45
N PRO A 61 2.60 -10.49 -15.61
CA PRO A 61 1.26 -9.93 -15.51
C PRO A 61 0.95 -9.46 -14.09
N GLY A 62 0.47 -8.23 -13.99
CA GLY A 62 -0.04 -7.68 -12.74
C GLY A 62 1.03 -7.21 -11.76
N VAL A 63 0.67 -7.19 -10.49
CA VAL A 63 1.52 -6.72 -9.38
C VAL A 63 1.59 -7.78 -8.29
N ARG A 64 2.80 -8.04 -7.81
CA ARG A 64 3.11 -8.84 -6.64
C ARG A 64 3.55 -7.92 -5.51
N ILE A 65 2.87 -8.02 -4.37
CA ILE A 65 3.23 -7.31 -3.14
C ILE A 65 3.81 -8.33 -2.16
N ALA A 66 4.99 -8.07 -1.62
CA ALA A 66 5.63 -8.98 -0.67
C ALA A 66 6.39 -8.21 0.41
N VAL A 67 6.39 -8.73 1.63
CA VAL A 67 7.26 -8.22 2.70
C VAL A 67 8.60 -8.93 2.64
N ASP A 68 9.68 -8.17 2.62
CA ASP A 68 11.03 -8.66 2.85
C ASP A 68 11.44 -8.33 4.30
N PRO A 69 11.30 -9.28 5.25
CA PRO A 69 11.60 -9.03 6.65
C PRO A 69 13.10 -8.87 6.91
N ALA A 70 13.97 -9.41 6.04
CA ALA A 70 15.41 -9.30 6.21
C ALA A 70 15.89 -7.88 5.88
N ARG A 71 15.26 -7.24 4.89
CA ARG A 71 15.50 -5.84 4.53
C ARG A 71 14.58 -4.85 5.26
N GLY A 72 13.52 -5.33 5.89
CA GLY A 72 12.48 -4.48 6.49
C GLY A 72 11.74 -3.67 5.43
N ALA A 73 11.46 -4.25 4.26
CA ALA A 73 10.92 -3.54 3.11
C ALA A 73 9.59 -4.14 2.64
N LEU A 74 8.68 -3.30 2.16
CA LEU A 74 7.55 -3.72 1.33
C LEU A 74 8.01 -3.67 -0.13
N VAL A 75 8.05 -4.81 -0.80
CA VAL A 75 8.46 -4.93 -2.21
C VAL A 75 7.22 -5.03 -3.07
N ILE A 76 7.11 -4.16 -4.07
CA ILE A 76 6.04 -4.11 -5.04
C ILE A 76 6.65 -4.33 -6.42
N GLU A 77 6.39 -5.49 -7.00
CA GLU A 77 6.89 -5.88 -8.31
C GLU A 77 5.73 -5.93 -9.30
N GLY A 78 5.86 -5.47 -10.53
CA GLY A 78 4.76 -5.66 -11.48
C GLY A 78 4.93 -5.04 -12.86
N ASP A 79 4.05 -5.41 -13.78
CA ASP A 79 3.98 -4.75 -15.08
C ASP A 79 3.43 -3.33 -14.98
N ARG A 80 3.61 -2.59 -16.07
CA ARG A 80 3.17 -1.20 -16.19
C ARG A 80 1.67 -1.03 -15.94
N ALA A 81 0.84 -1.97 -16.39
CA ALA A 81 -0.62 -1.83 -16.30
C ALA A 81 -1.11 -2.07 -14.87
N GLY A 82 -0.58 -3.09 -14.19
CA GLY A 82 -0.89 -3.37 -12.81
C GLY A 82 -0.35 -2.29 -11.87
N LEU A 83 0.89 -1.82 -12.08
CA LEU A 83 1.43 -0.72 -11.27
C LEU A 83 0.63 0.57 -11.47
N ALA A 84 0.13 0.84 -12.67
CA ALA A 84 -0.75 1.97 -12.92
C ALA A 84 -2.10 1.82 -12.18
N ALA A 85 -2.69 0.63 -12.19
CA ALA A 85 -3.93 0.39 -11.46
C ALA A 85 -3.75 0.52 -9.93
N LEU A 86 -2.63 0.02 -9.37
CA LEU A 86 -2.30 0.26 -7.96
C LEU A 86 -2.09 1.73 -7.65
N ALA A 87 -1.44 2.48 -8.55
CA ALA A 87 -1.26 3.91 -8.38
C ALA A 87 -2.60 4.66 -8.35
N ASP A 88 -3.57 4.24 -9.16
CA ASP A 88 -4.90 4.83 -9.18
C ASP A 88 -5.69 4.52 -7.90
N ASP A 89 -5.55 3.32 -7.34
CA ASP A 89 -6.11 2.99 -6.02
C ASP A 89 -5.52 3.88 -4.91
N LEU A 90 -4.20 4.08 -4.90
CA LEU A 90 -3.55 4.96 -3.93
C LEU A 90 -3.99 6.41 -4.06
N ARG A 91 -4.14 6.93 -5.29
CA ARG A 91 -4.67 8.28 -5.52
C ARG A 91 -6.11 8.40 -5.03
N GLY A 92 -6.94 7.40 -5.32
CA GLY A 92 -8.32 7.36 -4.85
C GLY A 92 -8.39 7.46 -3.32
N VAL A 93 -7.49 6.79 -2.60
CA VAL A 93 -7.41 6.89 -1.12
C VAL A 93 -6.86 8.24 -0.67
N ALA A 94 -5.87 8.79 -1.36
CA ALA A 94 -5.30 10.10 -1.05
C ALA A 94 -6.31 11.26 -1.18
N GLU A 95 -7.30 11.09 -2.06
CA GLU A 95 -8.36 12.07 -2.33
C GLU A 95 -9.60 11.89 -1.44
N MET A 96 -9.67 10.85 -0.61
CA MET A 96 -10.78 10.64 0.33
C MET A 96 -10.80 11.77 1.36
N ASP A 97 -11.90 12.52 1.43
CA ASP A 97 -12.08 13.67 2.30
C ASP A 97 -12.86 13.36 3.59
N ASP A 98 -13.51 12.21 3.66
CA ASP A 98 -14.40 11.80 4.75
C ASP A 98 -13.81 10.74 5.70
N GLY A 99 -12.59 10.27 5.44
CA GLY A 99 -11.91 9.23 6.20
C GLY A 99 -11.98 7.85 5.54
N GLY A 100 -11.77 6.78 6.30
CA GLY A 100 -11.85 5.39 5.82
C GLY A 100 -10.52 4.80 5.34
N GLN A 101 -10.63 3.62 4.74
CA GLN A 101 -9.52 2.80 4.26
C GLN A 101 -9.94 1.98 3.05
N ARG A 102 -8.97 1.59 2.21
CA ARG A 102 -9.18 0.67 1.09
C ARG A 102 -8.40 -0.62 1.35
N HIS A 103 -9.11 -1.74 1.23
CA HIS A 103 -8.52 -3.07 1.24
C HIS A 103 -8.15 -3.41 -0.21
N ILE A 104 -6.89 -3.78 -0.43
CA ILE A 104 -6.37 -4.16 -1.74
C ILE A 104 -5.78 -5.57 -1.58
N GLU A 105 -6.48 -6.54 -2.14
CA GLU A 105 -6.17 -7.96 -2.05
C GLU A 105 -6.45 -8.65 -3.38
N TYR A 106 -5.88 -9.84 -3.56
CA TYR A 106 -6.07 -10.62 -4.78
C TYR A 106 -7.50 -11.19 -4.88
N TYR A 107 -8.10 -11.08 -6.07
CA TYR A 107 -9.33 -11.79 -6.42
C TYR A 107 -9.14 -12.61 -7.71
N PRO A 108 -9.59 -13.88 -7.77
CA PRO A 108 -9.38 -14.75 -8.95
C PRO A 108 -9.98 -14.23 -10.25
N ASP A 109 -11.12 -13.53 -10.14
CA ASP A 109 -11.91 -13.09 -11.28
C ASP A 109 -11.73 -11.59 -11.59
N HIS A 110 -10.97 -10.84 -10.76
CA HIS A 110 -10.72 -9.41 -10.97
C HIS A 110 -9.54 -8.83 -10.17
N HIS A 111 -9.03 -7.70 -10.64
CA HIS A 111 -7.93 -6.88 -10.13
C HIS A 111 -6.53 -7.44 -10.37
N TYR A 112 -5.61 -6.49 -10.60
CA TYR A 112 -4.32 -6.64 -11.24
C TYR A 112 -3.26 -7.32 -10.35
N LEU A 113 -3.63 -7.88 -9.19
CA LEU A 113 -2.67 -8.49 -8.26
C LEU A 113 -2.38 -9.96 -8.64
N ALA A 114 -1.16 -10.41 -8.32
CA ALA A 114 -0.78 -11.80 -8.36
C ALA A 114 -1.36 -12.55 -7.14
N ALA A 115 -1.66 -13.84 -7.29
CA ALA A 115 -2.29 -14.66 -6.26
C ALA A 115 -1.47 -14.81 -4.97
N ASP A 116 -0.16 -14.60 -5.04
CA ASP A 116 0.76 -14.66 -3.91
C ASP A 116 1.06 -13.26 -3.32
N SER A 117 0.28 -12.24 -3.68
CA SER A 117 0.42 -10.89 -3.13
C SER A 117 -0.07 -10.81 -1.69
N GLN A 118 0.66 -10.08 -0.87
CA GLN A 118 0.23 -9.68 0.46
C GLN A 118 -0.99 -8.76 0.37
N PRO A 119 -2.06 -9.00 1.15
CA PRO A 119 -3.14 -8.02 1.29
C PRO A 119 -2.59 -6.75 1.95
N ILE A 120 -2.98 -5.60 1.39
CA ILE A 120 -2.64 -4.31 1.96
C ILE A 120 -3.91 -3.52 2.29
N VAL A 121 -3.85 -2.79 3.39
CA VAL A 121 -4.87 -1.83 3.79
C VAL A 121 -4.26 -0.44 3.71
N VAL A 122 -4.84 0.42 2.88
CA VAL A 122 -4.38 1.80 2.70
C VAL A 122 -5.35 2.72 3.43
N ASN A 123 -4.84 3.39 4.45
CA ASN A 123 -5.60 4.30 5.29
C ASN A 123 -5.64 5.69 4.65
N SER A 124 -6.82 6.31 4.62
CA SER A 124 -6.98 7.68 4.13
C SER A 124 -6.20 8.69 5.00
N PRO A 125 -5.79 9.83 4.44
CA PRO A 125 -5.10 10.90 5.19
C PRO A 125 -5.89 11.44 6.38
N HIS A 126 -7.22 11.32 6.35
CA HIS A 126 -8.11 11.82 7.40
C HIS A 126 -8.39 10.78 8.50
N GLY A 127 -8.03 9.50 8.27
CA GLY A 127 -8.18 8.40 9.21
C GLY A 127 -9.64 8.12 9.62
N GLY A 128 -9.84 7.09 10.44
CA GLY A 128 -11.11 6.83 11.12
C GLY A 128 -12.24 6.29 10.21
N MET A 129 -13.40 6.05 10.83
CA MET A 129 -14.63 5.65 10.12
C MET A 129 -15.11 6.82 9.24
N PRO A 130 -15.53 6.56 7.98
CA PRO A 130 -16.14 7.59 7.14
C PRO A 130 -17.24 8.34 7.89
N LEU A 131 -17.27 9.66 7.79
CA LEU A 131 -18.38 10.46 8.30
C LEU A 131 -19.67 9.98 7.63
N ARG A 132 -20.45 9.13 8.32
CA ARG A 132 -21.78 8.76 7.84
C ARG A 132 -22.57 10.05 7.67
N SER A 133 -22.87 10.42 6.43
CA SER A 133 -23.84 11.45 6.14
C SER A 133 -25.15 11.00 6.79
N ALA A 134 -25.60 11.71 7.81
CA ALA A 134 -26.96 11.56 8.30
C ALA A 134 -27.87 12.17 7.23
N ASP A 135 -28.48 11.30 6.43
CA ASP A 135 -29.62 11.65 5.57
C ASP A 135 -30.90 11.68 6.44
#